data_AF-A0A1B6HUC3-F1
#
_entry.id   AF-A0A1B6HUC3-F1
#
_cell.length_a   1.000
_cell.length_b   1.000
_cell.length_c   1.000
_cell.angle_alpha   90.00
_cell.angle_beta   90.00
_cell.angle_gamma   90.00
#
_symmetry.space_group_name_H-M   'P 1'
#
loop_
_entity.id
_entity.type
_entity.pdbx_description
1 polymer ?
#
loop_
_entity_poly.entity_id
_entity_poly.type
_entity_poly.pdbx_seq_one_letter_code
_entity_poly.pdbx_strand_id
1 'polypeptide(L)'
;SLTHHWLVCSLHHRPIFKMVKPKPLPRDVSWILRKFRNFLLGRQHNSPLRFVQDISKRSQPPPDLPLGPCSKLNSNYYFDRDVRREVTHPTELFGPETERLKLLKAADPWQRCEV
;
A
#
# COMPACT_ATOMS: atom_id res chain seq x y z
N SER A 1 58.62 3.77 -11.41
CA SER A 1 58.44 2.30 -11.58
C SER A 1 57.34 1.76 -10.66
N LEU A 2 56.12 2.32 -10.70
CA LEU A 2 55.04 1.99 -9.74
C LEU A 2 53.66 1.76 -10.40
N THR A 3 53.58 1.71 -11.73
CA THR A 3 52.31 1.61 -12.47
C THR A 3 51.93 0.19 -12.90
N HIS A 4 52.84 -0.79 -12.82
CA HIS A 4 52.56 -2.17 -13.28
C HIS A 4 52.08 -3.14 -12.18
N HIS A 5 52.12 -2.76 -10.90
CA HIS A 5 51.76 -3.67 -9.80
C HIS A 5 50.24 -3.84 -9.60
N TRP A 6 49.43 -2.92 -10.13
CA TRP A 6 47.98 -2.92 -9.92
C TRP A 6 47.21 -3.83 -10.90
N LEU A 7 47.78 -4.18 -12.05
CA LEU A 7 47.07 -4.93 -13.10
C LEU A 7 47.15 -6.46 -12.94
N VAL A 8 48.14 -6.99 -12.22
CA VAL A 8 48.30 -8.45 -12.03
C VAL A 8 47.50 -8.98 -10.83
N CYS A 9 47.22 -8.14 -9.82
CA CYS A 9 46.57 -8.57 -8.59
C CYS A 9 45.06 -8.84 -8.71
N SER A 10 44.42 -8.41 -9.81
CA SER A 10 42.96 -8.52 -10.00
C SER A 10 42.49 -9.90 -10.55
N LEU A 11 43.40 -10.82 -10.88
CA LEU A 11 43.06 -12.05 -11.61
C LEU A 11 42.88 -13.31 -10.74
N HIS A 12 43.15 -13.27 -9.44
CA HIS A 12 43.20 -14.49 -8.60
C HIS A 12 42.12 -14.65 -7.52
N HIS A 13 41.15 -13.74 -7.44
CA HIS A 13 40.02 -13.89 -6.51
C HIS A 13 38.71 -14.02 -7.28
N ARG A 14 38.55 -15.15 -7.99
CA ARG A 14 37.21 -15.58 -8.43
C ARG A 14 36.45 -16.02 -7.17
N PRO A 15 35.33 -15.37 -6.79
CA PRO A 15 34.54 -15.86 -5.67
C PRO A 15 34.00 -17.24 -6.07
N ILE A 16 34.41 -18.27 -5.32
CA ILE A 16 33.89 -19.62 -5.46
C ILE A 16 32.41 -19.53 -5.12
N PHE A 17 31.56 -19.57 -6.15
CA PHE A 17 30.12 -19.62 -6.01
C PHE A 17 29.79 -20.92 -5.28
N LYS A 18 29.57 -20.84 -3.96
CA LYS A 18 29.14 -21.97 -3.16
C LYS A 18 27.73 -22.34 -3.63
N MET A 19 27.60 -23.46 -4.35
CA MET A 19 26.30 -24.02 -4.68
C MET A 19 25.65 -24.52 -3.39
N VAL A 20 24.79 -23.70 -2.79
CA VAL A 20 23.91 -24.16 -1.71
C VAL A 20 22.82 -25.01 -2.36
N LYS A 21 22.79 -26.30 -2.02
CA LYS A 21 21.70 -27.18 -2.48
C LYS A 21 20.37 -26.57 -2.01
N PRO A 22 19.41 -26.30 -2.91
CA PRO A 22 18.12 -25.77 -2.51
C PRO A 22 17.46 -26.78 -1.58
N LYS A 23 16.86 -26.27 -0.50
CA LYS A 23 16.13 -27.13 0.44
C LYS A 23 15.02 -27.85 -0.34
N PRO A 24 14.84 -29.17 -0.14
CA PRO A 24 13.74 -29.88 -0.78
C PRO A 24 12.41 -29.24 -0.36
N LEU A 25 11.47 -29.16 -1.29
CA LEU A 25 10.14 -28.63 -1.01
C LEU A 25 9.50 -29.41 0.15
N PRO A 26 8.90 -28.75 1.14
CA PRO A 26 8.32 -29.45 2.27
C PRO A 26 7.21 -30.39 1.79
N ARG A 27 7.21 -31.64 2.25
CA ARG A 27 6.13 -32.62 2.00
C ARG A 27 5.77 -32.80 0.51
N ASP A 28 6.76 -32.74 -0.39
CA ASP A 28 6.57 -33.00 -1.82
C ASP A 28 6.59 -34.51 -2.14
N VAL A 29 6.07 -34.86 -3.32
CA VAL A 29 6.06 -36.24 -3.82
C VAL A 29 7.43 -36.68 -4.34
N SER A 30 7.62 -37.99 -4.50
CA SER A 30 8.81 -38.55 -5.14
C SER A 30 9.04 -37.93 -6.53
N TRP A 31 10.30 -37.91 -6.97
CA TRP A 31 10.70 -37.15 -8.16
C TRP A 31 9.98 -37.62 -9.45
N ILE A 32 9.67 -38.92 -9.56
CA ILE A 32 8.95 -39.52 -10.70
C ILE A 32 7.52 -39.01 -10.75
N LEU A 33 6.80 -39.12 -9.63
CA LEU A 33 5.42 -38.62 -9.51
C LEU A 33 5.35 -37.12 -9.72
N ARG A 34 6.38 -36.38 -9.28
CA ARG A 34 6.48 -34.94 -9.52
C ARG A 34 6.59 -34.59 -11.00
N LYS A 35 7.41 -35.33 -11.76
CA LYS A 35 7.55 -35.14 -13.22
C LYS A 35 6.25 -35.50 -13.94
N PHE A 36 5.62 -36.61 -13.57
CA PHE A 36 4.33 -37.01 -14.12
C PHE A 36 3.24 -35.95 -13.87
N ARG A 37 3.14 -35.45 -12.63
CA ARG A 37 2.23 -34.35 -12.28
C ARG A 37 2.49 -33.09 -13.11
N ASN A 38 3.74 -32.67 -13.22
CA ASN A 38 4.09 -31.46 -13.97
C ASN A 38 3.85 -31.62 -15.48
N PHE A 39 4.00 -32.83 -16.00
CA PHE A 39 3.67 -33.17 -17.38
C PHE A 39 2.17 -33.03 -17.65
N LEU A 40 1.31 -33.65 -16.82
CA LEU A 40 -0.14 -33.55 -16.97
C LEU A 40 -0.67 -32.12 -16.78
N LEU A 41 -0.04 -31.33 -15.90
CA LEU A 41 -0.42 -29.94 -15.66
C LEU A 41 0.10 -28.96 -16.72
N GLY A 42 1.08 -29.35 -17.54
CA GLY A 42 1.76 -28.45 -18.47
C GLY A 42 2.53 -27.30 -17.81
N ARG A 43 2.74 -27.34 -16.48
CA ARG A 43 3.41 -26.30 -15.69
C ARG A 43 4.10 -26.89 -14.47
N GLN A 44 5.02 -26.14 -13.86
CA GLN A 44 5.57 -26.50 -12.56
C GLN A 44 4.47 -26.37 -11.49
N HIS A 45 4.21 -27.46 -10.76
CA HIS A 45 3.25 -27.45 -9.68
C HIS A 45 3.77 -26.62 -8.49
N ASN A 46 3.08 -25.53 -8.19
CA ASN A 46 3.26 -24.75 -6.96
C ASN A 46 2.33 -25.29 -5.87
N SER A 47 2.86 -25.57 -4.68
CA SER A 47 2.07 -26.05 -3.55
C SER A 47 1.22 -24.91 -2.98
N PRO A 48 -0.11 -25.04 -2.88
CA PRO A 48 -0.95 -24.05 -2.21
C PRO A 48 -0.86 -24.14 -0.68
N LEU A 49 -0.26 -25.22 -0.16
CA LEU A 49 -0.11 -25.44 1.28
C LEU A 49 0.91 -24.47 1.84
N ARG A 50 0.58 -23.89 2.99
CA ARG A 50 1.46 -22.97 3.71
C ARG A 50 2.25 -23.76 4.75
N PHE A 51 3.57 -23.76 4.64
CA PHE A 51 4.45 -24.45 5.57
C PHE A 51 5.01 -23.50 6.62
N VAL A 52 5.31 -24.03 7.80
CA VAL A 52 5.82 -23.24 8.94
C VAL A 52 7.13 -22.51 8.60
N GLN A 53 7.93 -23.04 7.67
CA GLN A 53 9.20 -22.41 7.25
C GLN A 53 9.00 -21.21 6.32
N ASP A 54 7.88 -21.17 5.58
CA ASP A 54 7.61 -20.17 4.54
C ASP A 54 6.68 -19.06 5.05
N ILE A 55 6.09 -19.23 6.23
CA ILE A 55 5.20 -18.24 6.88
C ILE A 55 5.97 -17.56 8.01
N SER A 56 5.64 -16.30 8.29
CA SER A 56 6.09 -15.63 9.51
C SER A 56 5.74 -16.43 10.77
N LYS A 57 6.56 -16.31 11.80
CA LYS A 57 6.30 -16.92 13.11
C LYS A 57 4.96 -16.44 13.68
N ARG A 58 4.31 -17.28 14.49
CA ARG A 58 3.05 -16.91 15.18
C ARG A 58 3.26 -15.89 16.29
N SER A 59 4.43 -15.90 16.92
CA SER A 59 4.84 -14.88 17.90
C SER A 59 5.60 -13.80 17.15
N GLN A 60 5.07 -12.58 17.19
CA GLN A 60 5.68 -11.38 16.61
C GLN A 60 6.30 -10.53 17.73
N PRO A 61 7.43 -9.87 17.49
CA PRO A 61 7.97 -8.90 18.44
C PRO A 61 7.02 -7.69 18.58
N PRO A 62 7.11 -6.94 19.70
CA PRO A 62 6.35 -5.70 19.84
C PRO A 62 6.71 -4.74 18.69
N PRO A 63 5.72 -4.18 17.96
CA PRO A 63 5.98 -3.23 16.89
C PRO A 63 6.23 -1.82 17.44
N ASP A 64 7.13 -1.07 16.80
CA ASP A 64 7.28 0.39 16.99
C ASP A 64 6.62 1.10 15.81
N LEU A 65 5.43 1.65 16.03
CA LEU A 65 4.61 2.26 14.97
C LEU A 65 4.87 3.77 14.93
N PRO A 66 5.03 4.36 13.73
CA PRO A 66 5.18 5.81 13.62
C PRO A 66 3.90 6.51 14.09
N LEU A 67 4.07 7.68 14.68
CA LEU A 67 2.97 8.51 15.14
C LEU A 67 2.14 9.06 13.97
N GLY A 68 0.85 9.26 14.20
CA GLY A 68 -0.04 9.88 13.23
C GLY A 68 0.21 11.38 13.03
N PRO A 69 -0.35 12.00 11.97
CA PRO A 69 -0.09 13.39 11.59
C PRO A 69 -0.56 14.41 12.63
N CYS A 70 -1.54 14.04 13.46
CA CYS A 70 -2.08 14.87 14.54
C CYS A 70 -1.38 14.65 15.89
N SER A 71 -0.23 13.97 15.95
CA SER A 71 0.57 13.80 17.17
C SER A 71 1.55 14.97 17.37
N LYS A 72 1.05 16.21 17.27
CA LYS A 72 1.84 17.44 17.46
C LYS A 72 1.57 18.01 18.85
N LEU A 73 2.61 18.54 19.50
CA LEU A 73 2.53 19.13 20.84
C LEU A 73 1.83 20.51 20.86
N ASN A 74 1.94 21.28 19.78
CA ASN A 74 1.35 22.61 19.64
C ASN A 74 0.68 22.79 18.27
N SER A 75 -0.05 23.90 18.10
CA SER A 75 -0.69 24.28 16.83
C SER A 75 -1.52 23.16 16.20
N ASN A 76 -2.26 22.46 17.06
CA ASN A 76 -3.00 21.26 16.73
C ASN A 76 -4.30 21.27 17.53
N TYR A 77 -5.11 22.30 17.34
CA TYR A 77 -6.41 22.36 18.00
C TYR A 77 -7.38 21.38 17.34
N TYR A 78 -8.35 20.87 18.10
CA TYR A 78 -9.32 19.92 17.57
C TYR A 78 -10.30 20.58 16.59
N PHE A 79 -10.60 21.87 16.77
CA PHE A 79 -11.57 22.58 15.93
C PHE A 79 -11.10 22.71 14.47
N ASP A 80 -9.80 22.92 14.23
CA ASP A 80 -9.22 23.06 12.89
C ASP A 80 -9.24 21.76 12.04
N ARG A 81 -9.48 20.60 12.68
CA ARG A 81 -9.40 19.27 12.04
C ARG A 81 -10.71 18.49 12.06
N ASP A 82 -11.75 19.04 12.70
CA ASP A 82 -13.03 18.35 12.88
C ASP A 82 -13.93 18.54 11.65
N VAL A 83 -13.64 17.78 10.59
CA VAL A 83 -14.42 17.78 9.34
C VAL A 83 -15.89 17.42 9.58
N ARG A 84 -16.22 16.70 10.67
CA ARG A 84 -17.61 16.34 10.99
C ARG A 84 -18.50 17.56 11.24
N ARG A 85 -17.91 18.70 11.64
CA ARG A 85 -18.61 19.97 11.87
C ARG A 85 -18.61 20.89 10.66
N GLU A 86 -17.76 20.62 9.67
CA GLU A 86 -17.72 21.33 8.39
C GLU A 86 -18.82 20.86 7.43
N VAL A 87 -19.41 19.69 7.71
CA VAL A 87 -20.53 19.17 6.94
C VAL A 87 -21.73 20.10 7.12
N THR A 88 -22.07 20.80 6.04
CA THR A 88 -23.28 21.63 5.95
C THR A 88 -24.45 20.81 5.44
N HIS A 89 -25.66 21.33 5.63
CA HIS A 89 -26.85 20.73 5.04
C HIS A 89 -26.73 20.72 3.51
N PRO A 90 -27.35 19.73 2.83
CA PRO A 90 -27.31 19.69 1.37
C PRO A 90 -27.94 20.96 0.79
N THR A 91 -27.31 21.52 -0.24
CA THR A 91 -27.86 22.66 -0.97
C THR A 91 -29.06 22.21 -1.79
N GLU A 92 -30.26 22.70 -1.44
CA GLU A 92 -31.48 22.42 -2.20
C GLU A 92 -31.47 23.22 -3.51
N LEU A 93 -31.48 22.53 -4.66
CA LEU A 93 -31.53 23.19 -5.98
C LEU A 93 -32.97 23.57 -6.39
N PHE A 94 -33.95 22.76 -5.98
CA PHE A 94 -35.37 22.95 -6.29
C PHE A 94 -36.23 22.48 -5.10
N GLY A 95 -37.11 23.34 -4.62
CA GLY A 95 -38.02 23.09 -3.50
C GLY A 95 -38.97 24.28 -3.26
N PRO A 96 -40.03 24.09 -2.45
CA PRO A 96 -41.05 25.12 -2.23
C PRO A 96 -40.47 26.41 -1.63
N GLU A 97 -39.46 26.29 -0.76
CA GLU A 97 -38.75 27.44 -0.20
C GLU A 97 -37.90 28.18 -1.25
N THR A 98 -37.29 27.47 -2.20
CA THR A 98 -36.56 28.11 -3.31
C THR A 98 -37.48 28.86 -4.26
N GLU A 99 -38.67 28.34 -4.53
CA GLU A 99 -39.70 29.05 -5.32
C GLU A 99 -40.25 30.25 -4.56
N ARG A 100 -40.53 30.10 -3.26
CA ARG A 100 -40.92 31.21 -2.39
C ARG A 100 -39.86 32.32 -2.39
N LEU A 101 -38.58 31.99 -2.28
CA LEU A 101 -37.49 32.96 -2.36
C LEU A 101 -37.38 33.62 -3.73
N LYS A 102 -37.58 32.86 -4.83
CA LYS A 102 -37.66 33.43 -6.19
C LYS A 102 -38.84 34.38 -6.34
N LEU A 103 -40.00 34.04 -5.78
CA LEU A 103 -41.21 34.85 -5.80
C LEU A 103 -41.04 36.13 -4.96
N LEU A 104 -40.46 36.03 -3.77
CA LEU A 104 -40.15 37.19 -2.93
C LEU A 104 -39.18 38.15 -3.65
N LYS A 105 -38.09 37.62 -4.21
CA LYS A 105 -37.15 38.41 -5.03
C LYS A 105 -37.82 39.04 -6.25
N ALA A 106 -38.70 38.31 -6.94
CA ALA A 106 -39.45 38.85 -8.08
C ALA A 106 -40.51 39.89 -7.66
N ALA A 107 -41.03 39.80 -6.44
CA ALA A 107 -42.01 40.71 -5.87
C ALA A 107 -41.38 41.97 -5.27
N ASP A 108 -40.08 41.96 -4.94
CA ASP A 108 -39.36 43.10 -4.38
C ASP A 108 -39.18 44.20 -5.44
N PRO A 109 -39.90 45.34 -5.35
CA PRO A 109 -39.94 46.35 -6.42
C PRO A 109 -38.63 47.13 -6.56
N TRP A 110 -37.77 47.07 -5.54
CA TRP A 110 -36.56 47.88 -5.41
C TRP A 110 -35.28 47.13 -5.81
N GLN A 111 -35.34 45.85 -6.17
CA GLN A 111 -34.16 45.08 -6.61
C GLN A 111 -33.56 45.57 -7.94
N ARG A 112 -34.28 46.36 -8.73
CA ARG A 112 -33.77 46.92 -10.01
C ARG A 112 -32.70 48.02 -9.80
N CYS A 113 -32.53 48.52 -8.59
CA CYS A 113 -31.61 49.63 -8.29
C CYS A 113 -30.19 49.16 -7.89
N GLU A 114 -29.93 47.85 -7.86
CA GLU A 114 -28.58 47.32 -7.64
C GLU A 114 -27.88 47.19 -9.01
N VAL A 115 -27.02 48.17 -9.29
CA VAL A 115 -26.05 48.22 -10.41
C VAL A 115 -24.75 47.56 -9.98
#